data_AF-A0A2E9CL16-F1
#
_entry.id   AF-A0A2E9CL16-F1
#
_cell.length_a   1.000
_cell.length_b   1.000
_cell.length_c   1.000
_cell.angle_alpha   90.00
_cell.angle_beta   90.00
_cell.angle_gamma   90.00
#
_symmetry.space_group_name_H-M   'P 1'
#
loop_
_entity.id
_entity.type
_entity.pdbx_description
1 polymer ?
#
loop_
_entity_poly.entity_id
_entity_poly.type
_entity_poly.pdbx_seq_one_letter_code
_entity_poly.pdbx_strand_id
1 'polypeptide(L)'
;MTPPIDLRPDHAKIVHDIIARYLPGDVSVRVFGSRAKWTAKPHSDLDLAVKGKGPLPRAVLSDLAEAFSESDLPFRVDVVDWHSVAPSFQTVIDRDGKAIGWQTSPLYDCLESLIDYRGKSPKKSAAGIPVLSAKVVKTTGLLRPIEQTIAPDYYPKWMTRGLPRPGDVVMTTEAPLGEVIQLDEETSKFALGQRIVCMRGKAGKLDNTFLRYLLTSPKQQEILASYSTGTTVLGISQKALRSIPISYPQFDEQERIGALLSALDDKIELNRRMNATLERQAQAIFRDWFVDFGPVRRKQAGEADPVALLGGLNPDPARAVHLAALFPDAFGDDGLPVGWRRLSLADIAVQGKGSVNPLRQPETIFEHYSLPAFDKGQEPAMDAGSSIKSNKTPVPQGAILLSKLNPETLRVWLPNDRVNVAQIASTEFLVFAPKAGASRSLLFALFRDPDFRTLMQGMVTGTSKSHQRISPPALLAQEVLSADQALFPAFASLVEPMLERLLASRAENQSLAETRDYLLPRLMSGTVRVVPQDRAA
;
A
#
# COMPACT_ATOMS: atom_id res chain seq x y z
N MET A 1 13.48 17.81 30.25
CA MET A 1 13.68 16.95 29.07
C MET A 1 15.07 16.35 29.23
N THR A 2 15.17 15.03 29.36
CA THR A 2 16.46 14.35 29.56
C THR A 2 16.90 13.83 28.19
N PRO A 3 17.98 14.36 27.57
CA PRO A 3 18.43 13.87 26.29
C PRO A 3 18.75 12.36 26.35
N PRO A 4 18.68 11.60 25.24
CA PRO A 4 18.94 10.16 25.30
C PRO A 4 20.40 9.85 25.65
N ILE A 5 21.29 10.82 25.47
CA ILE A 5 22.71 10.77 25.81
C ILE A 5 22.99 11.93 26.77
N ASP A 6 23.82 11.70 27.79
CA ASP A 6 24.31 12.72 28.70
C ASP A 6 25.36 13.62 28.01
N LEU A 7 24.85 14.51 27.15
CA LEU A 7 25.60 15.53 26.40
C LEU A 7 24.85 16.86 26.46
N ARG A 8 25.58 17.94 26.74
CA ARG A 8 25.03 19.30 26.62
C ARG A 8 24.74 19.62 25.14
N PRO A 9 23.75 20.48 24.83
CA PRO A 9 23.38 20.79 23.46
C PRO A 9 24.53 21.34 22.60
N ASP A 10 25.40 22.16 23.17
CA ASP A 10 26.57 22.72 22.51
C ASP A 10 27.64 21.66 22.22
N HIS A 11 27.90 20.75 23.18
CA HIS A 11 28.78 19.60 22.96
C HIS A 11 28.21 18.64 21.90
N ALA A 12 26.90 18.38 21.95
CA ALA A 12 26.24 17.52 20.97
C ALA A 12 26.36 18.08 19.55
N LYS A 13 26.28 19.40 19.39
CA LYS A 13 26.53 20.09 18.12
C LYS A 13 27.95 19.84 17.62
N ILE A 14 28.97 20.02 18.46
CA ILE A 14 30.37 19.75 18.10
C ILE A 14 30.54 18.30 17.63
N VAL A 15 30.04 17.34 18.41
CA VAL A 15 30.17 15.92 18.07
C VAL A 15 29.47 15.61 16.75
N HIS A 16 28.28 16.18 16.53
CA HIS A 16 27.53 16.00 15.29
C HIS A 16 28.26 16.60 14.08
N ASP A 17 28.79 17.82 14.21
CA ASP A 17 29.49 18.53 13.13
C ASP A 17 30.79 17.80 12.73
N ILE A 18 31.52 17.25 13.70
CA ILE A 18 32.70 16.41 13.46
C ILE A 18 32.31 15.10 12.75
N ILE A 19 31.31 14.37 13.27
CA ILE A 19 30.82 13.14 12.63
C ILE A 19 30.38 13.38 11.20
N ALA A 20 29.59 14.42 10.95
CA ALA A 20 29.07 14.74 9.63
C ALA A 20 30.16 15.12 8.63
N ARG A 21 31.29 15.68 9.10
CA ARG A 21 32.42 16.08 8.25
C ARG A 21 33.31 14.91 7.86
N TYR A 22 33.59 13.99 8.79
CA TYR A 22 34.64 12.98 8.62
C TYR A 22 34.10 11.58 8.33
N LEU A 23 32.88 11.25 8.75
CA LEU A 23 32.31 9.94 8.51
C LEU A 23 31.49 9.90 7.21
N PRO A 24 31.64 8.83 6.40
CA PRO A 24 30.85 8.69 5.19
C PRO A 24 29.37 8.49 5.54
N GLY A 25 28.46 9.01 4.72
CA GLY A 25 27.03 9.04 5.04
C GLY A 25 26.36 7.67 5.19
N ASP A 26 26.99 6.59 4.74
CA ASP A 26 26.48 5.22 4.82
C ASP A 26 26.81 4.50 6.14
N VAL A 27 27.35 5.22 7.13
CA VAL A 27 27.62 4.67 8.47
C VAL A 27 26.60 5.12 9.51
N SER A 28 26.31 4.24 10.47
CA SER A 28 25.53 4.58 11.67
C SER A 28 26.46 4.77 12.86
N VAL A 29 26.23 5.80 13.66
CA VAL A 29 27.02 6.08 14.87
C VAL A 29 26.16 5.93 16.11
N ARG A 30 26.64 5.12 17.05
CA ARG A 30 25.97 4.89 18.34
C ARG A 30 26.87 5.31 19.48
N VAL A 31 26.31 6.08 20.39
CA VAL A 31 26.90 6.32 21.71
C VAL A 31 26.61 5.11 22.60
N PHE A 32 27.63 4.57 23.24
CA PHE A 32 27.47 3.54 24.27
C PHE A 32 28.17 3.97 25.57
N GLY A 33 28.25 3.08 26.56
CA GLY A 33 28.94 3.38 27.81
C GLY A 33 28.18 4.30 28.76
N SER A 34 28.92 5.07 29.56
CA SER A 34 28.41 5.80 30.72
C SER A 34 27.43 6.93 30.34
N ARG A 35 27.74 7.66 29.25
CA ARG A 35 26.91 8.76 28.74
C ARG A 35 25.61 8.28 28.09
N ALA A 36 25.60 7.11 27.47
CA ALA A 36 24.37 6.47 26.96
C ALA A 36 23.44 5.99 28.10
N LYS A 37 24.01 5.70 29.27
CA LYS A 37 23.30 5.18 30.45
C LYS A 37 22.93 6.24 31.49
N TRP A 38 23.30 7.50 31.27
CA TRP A 38 23.12 8.59 32.25
C TRP A 38 23.83 8.34 33.60
N THR A 39 24.94 7.61 33.57
CA THR A 39 25.78 7.35 34.74
C THR A 39 27.16 8.01 34.62
N ALA A 40 27.32 8.95 33.69
CA ALA A 40 28.58 9.64 33.42
C ALA A 40 28.90 10.67 34.51
N LYS A 41 30.19 10.83 34.80
CA LYS A 41 30.72 11.94 35.61
C LYS A 41 31.13 13.09 34.67
N PRO A 42 31.36 14.31 35.17
CA PRO A 42 31.71 15.46 34.32
C PRO A 42 32.87 15.19 33.35
N HIS A 43 33.88 14.40 33.76
CA HIS A 43 35.08 14.09 32.99
C HIS A 43 35.03 12.71 32.29
N SER A 44 33.90 12.00 32.34
CA SER A 44 33.75 10.72 31.66
C SER A 44 33.90 10.91 30.15
N ASP A 45 34.52 9.93 29.50
CA ASP A 45 34.64 9.81 28.06
C ASP A 45 33.28 9.69 27.36
N LEU A 46 33.29 9.89 26.05
CA LEU A 46 32.21 9.59 25.13
C LEU A 46 32.61 8.44 24.21
N ASP A 47 32.00 7.27 24.41
CA ASP A 47 32.23 6.10 23.57
C ASP A 47 31.33 6.10 22.33
N LEU A 48 31.94 6.10 21.14
CA LEU A 48 31.26 6.05 19.84
C LEU A 48 31.57 4.75 19.12
N ALA A 49 30.54 4.01 18.73
CA ALA A 49 30.65 2.88 17.82
C ALA A 49 30.18 3.29 16.42
N VAL A 50 31.04 3.13 15.42
CA VAL A 50 30.75 3.47 14.02
C VAL A 50 30.55 2.19 13.20
N LYS A 51 29.35 2.02 12.67
CA LYS A 51 28.90 0.81 11.96
C LYS A 51 28.64 1.14 10.49
N GLY A 52 29.60 0.77 9.63
CA GLY A 52 29.48 0.81 8.17
C GLY A 52 29.19 -0.57 7.55
N LYS A 53 29.28 -0.68 6.22
CA LYS A 53 29.15 -1.96 5.49
C LYS A 53 30.38 -2.88 5.62
N GLY A 54 31.53 -2.31 5.96
CA GLY A 54 32.79 -3.01 6.18
C GLY A 54 33.69 -2.19 7.12
N PRO A 55 34.91 -2.68 7.40
CA PRO A 55 35.85 -1.98 8.27
C PRO A 55 36.15 -0.57 7.74
N LEU A 56 36.23 0.39 8.65
CA LEU A 56 36.56 1.77 8.31
C LEU A 56 38.04 1.89 7.92
N PRO A 57 38.38 2.72 6.91
CA PRO A 57 39.76 3.03 6.61
C PRO A 57 40.46 3.63 7.84
N ARG A 58 41.71 3.19 8.11
CA ARG A 58 42.50 3.72 9.25
C ARG A 58 42.69 5.23 9.20
N ALA A 59 42.78 5.82 8.00
CA ALA A 59 42.87 7.27 7.82
C ALA A 59 41.64 7.97 8.40
N VAL A 60 40.43 7.50 8.07
CA VAL A 60 39.17 8.08 8.58
C VAL A 60 39.11 8.02 10.11
N LEU A 61 39.51 6.90 10.71
CA LEU A 61 39.55 6.77 12.18
C LEU A 61 40.59 7.71 12.81
N SER A 62 41.73 7.90 12.16
CA SER A 62 42.78 8.83 12.61
C SER A 62 42.32 10.27 12.54
N ASP A 63 41.80 10.70 11.38
CA ASP A 63 41.31 12.07 11.15
C ASP A 63 40.17 12.41 12.11
N LEU A 64 39.27 11.45 12.35
CA LEU A 64 38.16 11.61 13.29
C LEU A 64 38.66 11.74 14.74
N ALA A 65 39.62 10.90 15.15
CA ALA A 65 40.20 10.96 16.49
C ALA A 65 40.96 12.27 16.73
N GLU A 66 41.71 12.74 15.73
CA GLU A 66 42.40 14.03 15.74
C GLU A 66 41.40 15.19 15.85
N ALA A 67 40.37 15.21 15.00
CA ALA A 67 39.33 16.23 15.04
C ALA A 67 38.59 16.31 16.38
N PHE A 68 38.35 15.17 17.05
CA PHE A 68 37.79 15.16 18.40
C PHE A 68 38.78 15.68 19.44
N SER A 69 40.06 15.32 19.32
CA SER A 69 41.11 15.77 20.24
C SER A 69 41.36 17.28 20.15
N GLU A 70 41.17 17.88 18.98
CA GLU A 70 41.32 19.32 18.74
C GLU A 70 40.04 20.12 19.06
N SER A 71 38.94 19.46 19.39
CA SER A 71 37.66 20.12 19.64
C SER A 71 37.57 20.73 21.04
N ASP A 72 36.64 21.68 21.22
CA ASP A 72 36.36 22.32 22.52
C ASP A 72 35.57 21.41 23.51
N LEU A 73 35.58 20.08 23.31
CA LEU A 73 34.90 19.15 24.20
C LEU A 73 35.69 18.98 25.51
N PRO A 74 35.04 19.09 26.70
CA PRO A 74 35.74 18.99 27.99
C PRO A 74 36.05 17.53 28.41
N PHE A 75 35.91 16.57 27.51
CA PHE A 75 36.13 15.14 27.74
C PHE A 75 36.62 14.48 26.46
N ARG A 76 37.28 13.33 26.62
CA ARG A 76 37.76 12.52 25.51
C ARG A 76 36.61 11.83 24.78
N VAL A 77 36.75 11.67 23.46
CA VAL A 77 35.87 10.84 22.64
C VAL A 77 36.65 9.63 22.15
N ASP A 78 36.17 8.43 22.46
CA ASP A 78 36.76 7.18 22.02
C ASP A 78 35.90 6.57 20.92
N VAL A 79 36.51 6.37 19.74
CA VAL A 79 35.81 5.85 18.56
C VAL A 79 36.26 4.42 18.28
N VAL A 80 35.29 3.51 18.16
CA VAL A 80 35.53 2.11 17.76
C VAL A 80 34.81 1.81 16.44
N ASP A 81 35.53 1.17 15.51
CA ASP A 81 34.91 0.57 14.32
C ASP A 81 34.14 -0.67 14.74
N TRP A 82 32.86 -0.73 14.37
CA TRP A 82 31.97 -1.86 14.64
C TRP A 82 32.58 -3.22 14.27
N HIS A 83 33.34 -3.30 13.17
CA HIS A 83 33.93 -4.56 12.70
C HIS A 83 35.11 -5.03 13.55
N SER A 84 35.68 -4.14 14.36
CA SER A 84 36.71 -4.47 15.35
C SER A 84 36.12 -4.91 16.69
N VAL A 85 34.81 -4.72 16.90
CA VAL A 85 34.11 -5.04 18.14
C VAL A 85 33.67 -6.51 18.17
N ALA A 86 33.92 -7.20 19.29
CA ALA A 86 33.49 -8.59 19.47
C ALA A 86 31.95 -8.75 19.37
N PRO A 87 31.42 -9.84 18.77
CA PRO A 87 29.96 -10.03 18.55
C PRO A 87 29.10 -9.93 19.83
N SER A 88 29.64 -10.39 20.97
CA SER A 88 28.96 -10.28 22.27
C SER A 88 28.78 -8.81 22.68
N PHE A 89 29.78 -7.96 22.41
CA PHE A 89 29.73 -6.54 22.73
C PHE A 89 28.93 -5.74 21.69
N GLN A 90 28.96 -6.13 20.41
CA GLN A 90 28.05 -5.61 19.38
C GLN A 90 26.59 -5.75 19.82
N THR A 91 26.21 -6.92 20.37
CA THR A 91 24.85 -7.15 20.90
C THR A 91 24.50 -6.18 22.03
N VAL A 92 25.46 -5.86 22.91
CA VAL A 92 25.27 -4.87 23.98
C VAL A 92 25.09 -3.47 23.42
N ILE A 93 25.88 -3.06 22.43
CA ILE A 93 25.76 -1.73 21.80
C ILE A 93 24.46 -1.63 20.99
N ASP A 94 24.02 -2.69 20.30
CA ASP A 94 22.74 -2.70 19.59
C ASP A 94 21.55 -2.61 20.56
N ARG A 95 21.66 -3.21 21.76
CA ARG A 95 20.62 -3.14 22.80
C ARG A 95 20.60 -1.80 23.55
N ASP A 96 21.74 -1.37 24.06
CA ASP A 96 21.84 -0.27 25.04
C ASP A 96 22.28 1.06 24.40
N GLY A 97 22.94 1.01 23.25
CA GLY A 97 23.48 2.18 22.56
C GLY A 97 22.40 3.13 22.04
N LYS A 98 22.74 4.42 21.97
CA LYS A 98 21.86 5.50 21.55
C LYS A 98 22.37 6.10 20.25
N ALA A 99 21.51 6.24 19.25
CA ALA A 99 21.87 6.91 18.01
C ALA A 99 22.18 8.38 18.30
N ILE A 100 23.31 8.87 17.79
CA ILE A 100 23.68 10.28 17.92
C ILE A 100 22.79 11.16 17.04
N GLY A 101 22.47 12.38 17.50
CA GLY A 101 21.58 13.31 16.77
C GLY A 101 20.08 13.02 16.93
N TRP A 102 19.73 11.89 17.55
CA TRP A 102 18.36 11.56 17.93
C TRP A 102 18.03 12.11 19.31
N GLN A 103 16.80 12.56 19.48
CA GLN A 103 16.27 13.04 20.75
C GLN A 103 14.91 12.40 21.04
N THR A 104 14.55 12.38 22.33
CA THR A 104 13.27 11.84 22.79
C THR A 104 12.49 12.93 23.51
N SER A 105 11.21 13.07 23.20
CA SER A 105 10.32 14.02 23.85
C SER A 105 8.91 13.44 23.94
N PRO A 106 8.09 13.89 24.91
CA PRO A 106 6.64 13.67 24.84
C PRO A 106 6.10 14.21 23.51
N LEU A 107 5.23 13.45 22.84
CA LEU A 107 4.61 13.82 21.56
C LEU A 107 4.07 15.26 21.59
N TYR A 108 3.36 15.61 22.66
CA TYR A 108 2.74 16.92 22.78
C TYR A 108 3.74 18.10 22.74
N ASP A 109 4.96 17.91 23.24
CA ASP A 109 5.98 18.96 23.23
C ASP A 109 6.48 19.29 21.82
N CYS A 110 6.24 18.38 20.87
CA CYS A 110 6.63 18.49 19.47
C CYS A 110 5.49 18.96 18.55
N LEU A 111 4.26 19.13 19.04
CA LEU A 111 3.09 19.50 18.23
C LEU A 111 2.76 20.99 18.33
N GLU A 112 2.55 21.65 17.18
CA GLU A 112 1.93 22.98 17.09
C GLU A 112 0.45 22.89 17.44
N SER A 113 -0.23 21.87 16.92
CA SER A 113 -1.67 21.68 17.07
C SER A 113 -2.03 20.23 17.32
N LEU A 114 -3.03 20.02 18.19
CA LEU A 114 -3.68 18.74 18.45
C LEU A 114 -5.20 18.98 18.49
N ILE A 115 -5.87 18.69 17.38
CA ILE A 115 -7.32 18.86 17.21
C ILE A 115 -8.00 17.52 17.53
N ASP A 116 -8.88 17.52 18.52
CA ASP A 116 -9.54 16.32 19.03
C ASP A 116 -11.00 16.62 19.39
N TYR A 117 -11.95 15.91 18.77
CA TYR A 117 -13.41 16.04 19.03
C TYR A 117 -13.99 14.82 19.77
N ARG A 118 -13.16 14.04 20.45
CA ARG A 118 -13.57 12.84 21.20
C ARG A 118 -14.79 13.10 22.10
N GLY A 119 -15.68 12.10 22.11
CA GLY A 119 -16.88 12.11 22.94
C GLY A 119 -18.05 12.93 22.37
N LYS A 120 -17.87 13.62 21.23
CA LYS A 120 -18.95 14.38 20.56
C LYS A 120 -19.07 13.93 19.10
N SER A 121 -20.29 13.74 18.61
CA SER A 121 -20.53 13.39 17.21
C SER A 121 -21.08 14.60 16.45
N PRO A 122 -20.62 14.87 15.22
CA PRO A 122 -21.23 15.90 14.41
C PRO A 122 -22.66 15.51 14.01
N LYS A 123 -23.53 16.51 13.88
CA LYS A 123 -24.88 16.33 13.32
C LYS A 123 -24.76 16.02 11.83
N LYS A 124 -25.22 14.84 11.43
CA LYS A 124 -25.15 14.36 10.04
C LYS A 124 -26.11 15.11 9.13
N SER A 125 -25.73 15.20 7.87
CA SER A 125 -26.55 15.68 6.75
C SER A 125 -26.60 14.62 5.65
N ALA A 126 -27.61 14.68 4.79
CA ALA A 126 -27.69 13.84 3.59
C ALA A 126 -26.64 14.23 2.53
N ALA A 127 -26.26 15.51 2.51
CA ALA A 127 -25.22 16.07 1.65
C ALA A 127 -24.47 17.19 2.36
N GLY A 128 -23.22 17.41 1.96
CA GLY A 128 -22.39 18.49 2.48
C GLY A 128 -20.93 18.08 2.62
N ILE A 129 -20.27 18.60 3.64
CA ILE A 129 -18.83 18.40 3.86
C ILE A 129 -18.59 17.00 4.44
N PRO A 130 -17.71 16.17 3.83
CA PRO A 130 -17.40 14.83 4.33
C PRO A 130 -16.81 14.84 5.74
N VAL A 131 -17.01 13.75 6.48
CA VAL A 131 -16.50 13.57 7.85
C VAL A 131 -15.45 12.45 7.89
N LEU A 132 -14.22 12.80 8.26
CA LEU A 132 -13.18 11.83 8.60
C LEU A 132 -13.51 11.16 9.93
N SER A 133 -13.45 9.84 10.00
CA SER A 133 -13.68 9.07 11.23
C SER A 133 -12.84 7.81 11.24
N ALA A 134 -12.75 7.12 12.38
CA ALA A 134 -11.99 5.87 12.48
C ALA A 134 -12.49 4.74 11.55
N LYS A 135 -13.71 4.84 11.03
CA LYS A 135 -14.21 3.90 10.01
C LYS A 135 -13.55 4.09 8.66
N VAL A 136 -13.12 5.32 8.35
CA VAL A 136 -12.63 5.74 7.04
C VAL A 136 -11.10 5.74 6.99
N VAL A 137 -10.46 6.17 8.09
CA VAL A 137 -9.00 6.26 8.20
C VAL A 137 -8.38 4.86 8.20
N LYS A 138 -7.47 4.63 7.27
CA LYS A 138 -6.70 3.39 7.11
C LYS A 138 -5.26 3.73 6.72
N THR A 139 -4.29 3.14 7.40
CA THR A 139 -2.86 3.29 7.09
C THR A 139 -2.53 2.72 5.72
N THR A 140 -3.18 1.61 5.33
CA THR A 140 -2.90 0.93 4.07
C THR A 140 -3.89 1.36 2.99
N GLY A 141 -3.55 2.41 2.25
CA GLY A 141 -4.22 2.81 1.01
C GLY A 141 -5.13 4.02 1.14
N LEU A 142 -6.06 4.13 0.19
CA LEU A 142 -7.01 5.24 0.10
C LEU A 142 -8.01 5.21 1.28
N LEU A 143 -8.56 6.39 1.59
CA LEU A 143 -9.71 6.50 2.48
C LEU A 143 -10.82 5.54 2.03
N ARG A 144 -11.46 4.84 2.97
CA ARG A 144 -12.69 4.10 2.65
C ARG A 144 -13.78 5.09 2.19
N PRO A 145 -14.79 4.63 1.44
CA PRO A 145 -15.92 5.48 1.06
C PRO A 145 -16.48 6.26 2.26
N ILE A 146 -16.54 7.59 2.13
CA ILE A 146 -17.05 8.46 3.17
C ILE A 146 -18.56 8.56 3.03
N GLU A 147 -19.27 7.87 3.90
CA GLU A 147 -20.74 7.87 3.93
C GLU A 147 -21.33 9.01 4.77
N GLN A 148 -20.50 9.70 5.56
CA GLN A 148 -20.95 10.71 6.52
C GLN A 148 -20.58 12.10 6.06
N THR A 149 -21.58 12.99 6.00
CA THR A 149 -21.39 14.41 5.72
C THR A 149 -22.06 15.28 6.78
N ILE A 150 -21.66 16.55 6.84
CA ILE A 150 -22.30 17.59 7.65
C ILE A 150 -22.70 18.77 6.76
N ALA A 151 -23.74 19.50 7.17
CA ALA A 151 -24.18 20.67 6.43
C ALA A 151 -23.08 21.76 6.40
N PRO A 152 -22.83 22.45 5.27
CA PRO A 152 -21.78 23.46 5.16
C PRO A 152 -21.86 24.59 6.20
N ASP A 153 -23.06 25.03 6.54
CA ASP A 153 -23.33 26.05 7.56
C ASP A 153 -23.11 25.56 9.02
N TYR A 154 -23.11 24.23 9.21
CA TYR A 154 -22.79 23.60 10.50
C TYR A 154 -21.28 23.42 10.70
N TYR A 155 -20.49 23.38 9.63
CA TYR A 155 -19.05 23.13 9.72
C TYR A 155 -18.29 24.10 10.63
N PRO A 156 -18.46 25.43 10.54
CA PRO A 156 -17.78 26.35 11.45
C PRO A 156 -18.19 26.18 12.92
N LYS A 157 -19.43 25.74 13.17
CA LYS A 157 -19.96 25.46 14.52
C LYS A 157 -19.37 24.17 15.09
N TRP A 158 -19.07 23.20 14.23
CA TRP A 158 -18.44 21.94 14.60
C TRP A 158 -16.93 22.10 14.81
N MET A 159 -16.24 22.69 13.84
CA MET A 159 -14.79 22.75 13.75
C MET A 159 -14.16 23.87 14.60
N THR A 160 -14.56 23.96 15.87
CA THR A 160 -14.18 25.05 16.80
C THR A 160 -12.83 24.88 17.48
N ARG A 161 -12.26 23.66 17.48
CA ARG A 161 -10.96 23.36 18.12
C ARG A 161 -9.77 23.57 17.20
N GLY A 162 -10.02 24.00 15.96
CA GLY A 162 -9.01 24.22 14.94
C GLY A 162 -9.43 23.64 13.60
N LEU A 163 -8.81 24.17 12.55
CA LEU A 163 -8.96 23.70 11.18
C LEU A 163 -7.75 22.86 10.76
N PRO A 164 -7.97 21.68 10.15
CA PRO A 164 -6.90 20.92 9.52
C PRO A 164 -6.26 21.72 8.39
N ARG A 165 -5.01 21.41 8.09
CA ARG A 165 -4.26 21.93 6.94
C ARG A 165 -3.75 20.77 6.09
N PRO A 166 -3.48 21.01 4.79
CA PRO A 166 -2.69 20.08 3.99
C PRO A 166 -1.39 19.74 4.72
N GLY A 167 -1.03 18.46 4.70
CA GLY A 167 0.11 17.90 5.40
C GLY A 167 -0.13 17.50 6.84
N ASP A 168 -1.24 17.88 7.50
CA ASP A 168 -1.52 17.44 8.88
C ASP A 168 -1.70 15.91 8.97
N VAL A 169 -1.36 15.33 10.13
CA VAL A 169 -1.41 13.88 10.36
C VAL A 169 -2.65 13.53 11.18
N VAL A 170 -3.47 12.61 10.68
CA VAL A 170 -4.64 12.09 11.39
C VAL A 170 -4.38 10.67 11.87
N MET A 171 -4.62 10.40 13.16
CA MET A 171 -4.50 9.06 13.75
C MET A 171 -5.81 8.62 14.41
N THR A 172 -6.19 7.36 14.27
CA THR A 172 -7.29 6.77 15.03
C THR A 172 -6.90 6.50 16.47
N THR A 173 -7.78 6.86 17.41
CA THR A 173 -7.55 6.67 18.85
C THR A 173 -8.24 5.44 19.42
N GLU A 174 -9.13 4.80 18.66
CA GLU A 174 -9.84 3.58 18.99
C GLU A 174 -10.52 2.98 17.74
N ALA A 175 -10.74 1.66 17.74
CA ALA A 175 -11.56 0.91 16.77
C ALA A 175 -11.24 1.11 15.26
N PRO A 176 -10.05 0.70 14.76
CA PRO A 176 -8.88 0.22 15.50
C PRO A 176 -7.98 1.38 15.94
N LEU A 177 -7.21 1.20 17.01
CA LEU A 177 -6.20 2.17 17.44
C LEU A 177 -4.99 2.15 16.48
N GLY A 178 -4.46 3.34 16.15
CA GLY A 178 -3.15 3.46 15.50
C GLY A 178 -3.14 3.49 13.97
N GLU A 179 -4.29 3.64 13.30
CA GLU A 179 -4.33 3.90 11.87
C GLU A 179 -3.96 5.36 11.61
N VAL A 180 -3.10 5.63 10.61
CA VAL A 180 -2.52 6.95 10.37
C VAL A 180 -2.65 7.32 8.90
N ILE A 181 -3.08 8.55 8.63
CA ILE A 181 -3.05 9.16 7.30
C ILE A 181 -2.45 10.57 7.38
N GLN A 182 -2.04 11.10 6.24
CA GLN A 182 -1.67 12.50 6.07
C GLN A 182 -2.66 13.18 5.14
N LEU A 183 -3.10 14.38 5.49
CA LEU A 183 -4.12 15.11 4.75
C LEU A 183 -3.50 15.78 3.52
N ASP A 184 -4.24 15.76 2.42
CA ASP A 184 -3.97 16.51 1.20
C ASP A 184 -4.87 17.77 1.11
N GLU A 185 -4.84 18.44 -0.04
CA GLU A 185 -5.66 19.63 -0.34
C GLU A 185 -7.16 19.39 -0.29
N GLU A 186 -7.62 18.16 -0.53
CA GLU A 186 -9.04 17.82 -0.52
C GLU A 186 -9.48 17.42 0.88
N THR A 187 -8.80 16.45 1.46
CA THR A 187 -9.13 15.84 2.75
C THR A 187 -8.92 16.78 3.93
N SER A 188 -8.05 17.80 3.80
CA SER A 188 -7.91 18.87 4.80
C SER A 188 -9.16 19.74 4.96
N LYS A 189 -10.05 19.76 3.95
CA LYS A 189 -11.33 20.48 4.01
C LYS A 189 -12.44 19.68 4.72
N PHE A 190 -12.20 18.41 5.02
CA PHE A 190 -13.19 17.54 5.65
C PHE A 190 -13.34 17.87 7.14
N ALA A 191 -14.51 17.55 7.69
CA ALA A 191 -14.76 17.68 9.11
C ALA A 191 -14.12 16.51 9.87
N LEU A 192 -13.57 16.77 11.06
CA LEU A 192 -13.04 15.72 11.92
C LEU A 192 -14.16 15.14 12.79
N GLY A 193 -14.36 13.83 12.71
CA GLY A 193 -15.32 13.08 13.50
C GLY A 193 -14.75 12.54 14.81
N GLN A 194 -15.45 11.56 15.38
CA GLN A 194 -15.01 10.87 16.59
C GLN A 194 -13.87 9.89 16.32
N ARG A 195 -13.17 9.51 17.40
CA ARG A 195 -12.18 8.42 17.44
C ARG A 195 -10.94 8.69 16.60
N ILE A 196 -10.72 9.94 16.24
CA ILE A 196 -9.54 10.40 15.53
C ILE A 196 -8.99 11.65 16.18
N VAL A 197 -7.69 11.88 15.99
CA VAL A 197 -6.99 13.10 16.36
C VAL A 197 -6.25 13.61 15.14
N CYS A 198 -6.22 14.93 14.96
CA CYS A 198 -5.41 15.58 13.94
C CYS A 198 -4.26 16.32 14.61
N MET A 199 -3.05 16.11 14.10
CA MET A 199 -1.79 16.54 14.68
C MET A 199 -1.00 17.31 13.65
N ARG A 200 -0.39 18.40 14.11
CA ARG A 200 0.57 19.19 13.33
C ARG A 200 1.85 19.33 14.13
N GLY A 201 2.97 18.90 13.56
CA GLY A 201 4.30 19.08 14.12
C GLY A 201 4.70 20.56 14.16
N LYS A 202 5.53 20.93 15.14
CA LYS A 202 6.13 22.26 15.20
C LYS A 202 7.19 22.39 14.11
N ALA A 203 7.10 23.45 13.31
CA ALA A 203 8.10 23.78 12.29
C ALA A 203 9.53 23.82 12.89
N GLY A 204 10.49 23.23 12.18
CA GLY A 204 11.88 23.12 12.63
C GLY A 204 12.13 22.12 13.77
N LYS A 205 11.08 21.44 14.27
CA LYS A 205 11.19 20.45 15.35
C LYS A 205 10.66 19.08 14.96
N LEU A 206 9.47 19.02 14.34
CA LEU A 206 8.83 17.78 13.94
C LEU A 206 8.17 17.94 12.59
N ASP A 207 8.69 17.26 11.57
CA ASP A 207 8.09 17.19 10.24
C ASP A 207 6.84 16.29 10.25
N ASN A 208 5.81 16.69 9.50
CA ASN A 208 4.54 15.96 9.47
C ASN A 208 4.64 14.63 8.70
N THR A 209 5.42 14.58 7.62
CA THR A 209 5.60 13.37 6.83
C THR A 209 6.41 12.34 7.63
N PHE A 210 7.47 12.79 8.31
CA PHE A 210 8.18 11.98 9.29
C PHE A 210 7.25 11.51 10.42
N LEU A 211 6.43 12.39 11.01
CA LEU A 211 5.47 12.03 12.05
C LEU A 211 4.51 10.92 11.59
N ARG A 212 4.00 10.99 10.35
CA ARG A 212 3.17 9.93 9.76
C ARG A 212 3.90 8.59 9.81
N TYR A 213 5.11 8.51 9.27
CA TYR A 213 5.89 7.26 9.23
C TYR A 213 6.35 6.79 10.61
N LEU A 214 6.70 7.72 11.50
CA LEU A 214 7.03 7.40 12.88
C LEU A 214 5.85 6.71 13.55
N LEU A 215 4.65 7.28 13.44
CA LEU A 215 3.46 6.70 14.06
C LEU A 215 3.07 5.35 13.45
N THR A 216 3.39 5.07 12.18
CA THR A 216 3.14 3.76 11.56
C THR A 216 4.25 2.74 11.81
N SER A 217 5.39 3.16 12.35
CA SER A 217 6.52 2.26 12.60
C SER A 217 6.19 1.19 13.65
N PRO A 218 6.68 -0.06 13.49
CA PRO A 218 6.38 -1.15 14.42
C PRO A 218 6.68 -0.80 15.89
N LYS A 219 7.85 -0.19 16.12
CA LYS A 219 8.29 0.25 17.46
C LYS A 219 7.34 1.28 18.07
N GLN A 220 6.89 2.27 17.29
CA GLN A 220 5.99 3.29 17.82
C GLN A 220 4.58 2.75 18.05
N GLN A 221 4.13 1.79 17.24
CA GLN A 221 2.86 1.07 17.43
C GLN A 221 2.88 0.25 18.73
N GLU A 222 4.00 -0.41 19.06
CA GLU A 222 4.17 -1.11 20.35
C GLU A 222 4.11 -0.13 21.54
N ILE A 223 4.79 1.03 21.43
CA ILE A 223 4.72 2.08 22.44
C ILE A 223 3.27 2.56 22.58
N LEU A 224 2.58 2.87 21.47
CA LEU A 224 1.17 3.28 21.47
C LEU A 224 0.27 2.25 22.16
N ALA A 225 0.48 0.96 21.88
CA ALA A 225 -0.26 -0.13 22.49
C ALA A 225 -0.02 -0.20 24.02
N SER A 226 1.21 -0.02 24.49
CA SER A 226 1.53 -0.02 25.93
C SER A 226 0.90 1.13 26.73
N TYR A 227 0.55 2.24 26.05
CA TYR A 227 -0.15 3.40 26.63
C TYR A 227 -1.67 3.31 26.46
N SER A 228 -2.15 2.29 25.75
CA SER A 228 -3.57 2.07 25.50
C SER A 228 -4.23 1.30 26.63
N THR A 229 -5.54 1.42 26.72
CA THR A 229 -6.38 0.75 27.71
C THR A 229 -7.51 -0.02 27.02
N GLY A 230 -8.06 -1.02 27.71
CA GLY A 230 -9.12 -1.88 27.20
C GLY A 230 -8.59 -3.23 26.72
N THR A 231 -9.38 -4.30 26.90
CA THR A 231 -9.00 -5.67 26.53
C THR A 231 -9.63 -6.10 25.21
N THR A 232 -10.89 -5.72 24.95
CA THR A 232 -11.64 -6.08 23.74
C THR A 232 -11.53 -5.03 22.63
N VAL A 233 -11.42 -3.75 22.98
CA VAL A 233 -11.17 -2.64 22.06
C VAL A 233 -10.11 -1.75 22.68
N LEU A 234 -8.93 -1.75 22.08
CA LEU A 234 -7.84 -0.86 22.51
C LEU A 234 -8.22 0.58 22.16
N GLY A 235 -8.03 1.47 23.13
CA GLY A 235 -8.16 2.91 22.94
C GLY A 235 -7.17 3.67 23.80
N ILE A 236 -6.76 4.85 23.34
CA ILE A 236 -5.79 5.69 24.06
C ILE A 236 -6.43 6.98 24.56
N SER A 237 -6.29 7.30 25.84
CA SER A 237 -6.77 8.58 26.40
C SER A 237 -5.99 9.78 25.85
N GLN A 238 -6.59 10.97 25.83
CA GLN A 238 -5.85 12.17 25.38
C GLN A 238 -4.63 12.47 26.28
N LYS A 239 -4.75 12.24 27.60
CA LYS A 239 -3.64 12.40 28.54
C LYS A 239 -2.49 11.46 28.20
N ALA A 240 -2.79 10.17 27.98
CA ALA A 240 -1.79 9.17 27.61
C ALA A 240 -1.15 9.49 26.25
N LEU A 241 -1.95 9.86 25.24
CA LEU A 241 -1.48 10.26 23.91
C LEU A 241 -0.46 11.40 23.99
N ARG A 242 -0.76 12.44 24.76
CA ARG A 242 0.14 13.60 24.92
C ARG A 242 1.49 13.22 25.53
N SER A 243 1.51 12.22 26.42
CA SER A 243 2.71 11.76 27.12
C SER A 243 3.52 10.69 26.37
N ILE A 244 3.04 10.18 25.23
CA ILE A 244 3.77 9.16 24.48
C ILE A 244 5.17 9.67 24.15
N PRO A 245 6.24 8.92 24.48
CA PRO A 245 7.58 9.28 24.04
C PRO A 245 7.71 9.02 22.54
N ILE A 246 8.18 10.02 21.81
CA ILE A 246 8.61 9.89 20.42
C ILE A 246 10.11 10.12 20.31
N SER A 247 10.77 9.33 19.47
CA SER A 247 12.18 9.51 19.13
C SER A 247 12.30 10.02 17.70
N TYR A 248 13.12 11.04 17.49
CA TYR A 248 13.26 11.70 16.19
C TYR A 248 14.67 12.28 16.00
N PRO A 249 15.20 12.31 14.77
CA PRO A 249 16.48 12.93 14.46
C PRO A 249 16.34 14.45 14.29
N GLN A 250 17.40 15.11 13.85
CA GLN A 250 17.37 16.51 13.44
C GLN A 250 16.36 16.74 12.30
N PHE A 251 15.81 17.94 12.21
CA PHE A 251 14.68 18.25 11.34
C PHE A 251 14.96 17.98 9.85
N ASP A 252 16.17 18.29 9.39
CA ASP A 252 16.62 18.04 8.01
C ASP A 252 16.64 16.53 7.67
N GLU A 253 17.07 15.69 8.63
CA GLU A 253 17.06 14.24 8.47
C GLU A 253 15.63 13.69 8.48
N GLN A 254 14.71 14.29 9.26
CA GLN A 254 13.29 13.95 9.22
C GLN A 254 12.71 14.18 7.83
N GLU A 255 12.98 15.34 7.21
CA GLU A 255 12.50 15.68 5.86
C GLU A 255 13.02 14.68 4.82
N ARG A 256 14.31 14.31 4.87
CA ARG A 256 14.89 13.32 3.95
C ARG A 256 14.28 11.93 4.12
N ILE A 257 14.09 11.48 5.37
CA ILE A 257 13.44 10.19 5.67
C ILE A 257 11.99 10.20 5.16
N GLY A 258 11.26 11.28 5.45
CA GLY A 258 9.89 11.48 5.02
C GLY A 258 9.76 11.42 3.50
N ALA A 259 10.61 12.16 2.78
CA ALA A 259 10.62 12.21 1.32
C ALA A 259 10.94 10.85 0.66
N LEU A 260 11.89 10.09 1.21
CA LEU A 260 12.23 8.76 0.70
C LEU A 260 11.05 7.80 0.84
N LEU A 261 10.45 7.73 2.03
CA LEU A 261 9.35 6.81 2.30
C LEU A 261 8.07 7.24 1.55
N SER A 262 7.81 8.55 1.43
CA SER A 262 6.68 9.06 0.66
C SER A 262 6.82 8.75 -0.82
N ALA A 263 8.01 8.87 -1.41
CA ALA A 263 8.22 8.52 -2.81
C ALA A 263 7.87 7.06 -3.15
N LEU A 264 8.13 6.12 -2.22
CA LEU A 264 7.74 4.72 -2.38
C LEU A 264 6.21 4.56 -2.36
N ASP A 265 5.53 5.18 -1.40
CA ASP A 265 4.07 5.12 -1.29
C ASP A 265 3.36 5.84 -2.45
N ASP A 266 3.89 6.98 -2.89
CA ASP A 266 3.37 7.77 -4.01
C ASP A 266 3.43 6.95 -5.32
N LYS A 267 4.53 6.22 -5.53
CA LYS A 267 4.67 5.32 -6.67
C LYS A 267 3.70 4.14 -6.61
N ILE A 268 3.48 3.56 -5.43
CA ILE A 268 2.46 2.50 -5.23
C ILE A 268 1.07 3.03 -5.59
N GLU A 269 0.73 4.22 -5.12
CA GLU A 269 -0.57 4.84 -5.38
C GLU A 269 -0.75 5.22 -6.86
N LEU A 270 0.29 5.75 -7.49
CA LEU A 270 0.30 6.03 -8.93
C LEU A 270 0.02 4.76 -9.75
N ASN A 271 0.69 3.66 -9.40
CA ASN A 271 0.48 2.36 -10.05
C ASN A 271 -0.94 1.83 -9.83
N ARG A 272 -1.52 2.00 -8.63
CA ARG A 272 -2.93 1.62 -8.38
C ARG A 272 -3.90 2.41 -9.25
N ARG A 273 -3.70 3.73 -9.38
CA ARG A 273 -4.53 4.60 -10.26
C ARG A 273 -4.38 4.23 -11.74
N MET A 274 -3.16 3.92 -12.17
CA MET A 274 -2.89 3.42 -13.52
C MET A 274 -3.67 2.12 -13.76
N ASN A 275 -3.62 1.16 -12.84
CA ASN A 275 -4.32 -0.11 -12.95
C ASN A 275 -5.83 0.05 -13.02
N ALA A 276 -6.40 0.93 -12.19
CA ALA A 276 -7.83 1.24 -12.25
C ALA A 276 -8.23 1.88 -13.58
N THR A 277 -7.33 2.63 -14.22
CA THR A 277 -7.58 3.23 -15.55
C THR A 277 -7.47 2.18 -16.66
N LEU A 278 -6.45 1.32 -16.63
CA LEU A 278 -6.28 0.22 -17.57
C LEU A 278 -7.47 -0.74 -17.52
N GLU A 279 -7.95 -1.09 -16.32
CA GLU A 279 -9.13 -1.94 -16.16
C GLU A 279 -10.39 -1.26 -16.72
N ARG A 280 -10.59 0.05 -16.46
CA ARG A 280 -11.72 0.79 -17.04
C ARG A 280 -11.67 0.86 -18.56
N GLN A 281 -10.49 1.03 -19.15
CA GLN A 281 -10.33 1.02 -20.61
C GLN A 281 -10.66 -0.36 -21.20
N ALA A 282 -10.14 -1.43 -20.60
CA ALA A 282 -10.46 -2.80 -21.00
C ALA A 282 -11.97 -3.08 -20.94
N GLN A 283 -12.64 -2.62 -19.87
CA GLN A 283 -14.08 -2.74 -19.70
C GLN A 283 -14.88 -1.91 -20.70
N ALA A 284 -14.44 -0.67 -20.98
CA ALA A 284 -15.10 0.19 -21.96
C ALA A 284 -15.06 -0.43 -23.36
N ILE A 285 -13.91 -0.98 -23.78
CA ILE A 285 -13.77 -1.68 -25.05
C ILE A 285 -14.67 -2.92 -25.09
N PHE A 286 -14.66 -3.73 -24.02
CA PHE A 286 -15.48 -4.94 -23.95
C PHE A 286 -16.97 -4.64 -24.06
N ARG A 287 -17.46 -3.65 -23.31
CA ARG A 287 -18.88 -3.26 -23.34
C ARG A 287 -19.27 -2.65 -24.68
N ASP A 288 -18.49 -1.72 -25.22
CA ASP A 288 -18.76 -1.12 -26.53
C ASP A 288 -18.84 -2.20 -27.62
N TRP A 289 -17.94 -3.18 -27.60
CA TRP A 289 -17.92 -4.22 -28.63
C TRP A 289 -19.03 -5.26 -28.43
N PHE A 290 -19.13 -5.86 -27.25
CA PHE A 290 -19.86 -7.11 -27.07
C PHE A 290 -21.18 -6.98 -26.28
N VAL A 291 -21.42 -5.83 -25.64
CA VAL A 291 -22.65 -5.60 -24.85
C VAL A 291 -23.54 -4.58 -25.56
N ASP A 292 -22.97 -3.43 -25.91
CA ASP A 292 -23.72 -2.31 -26.48
C ASP A 292 -23.80 -2.39 -28.02
N PHE A 293 -22.96 -3.24 -28.64
CA PHE A 293 -22.79 -3.37 -30.09
C PHE A 293 -22.48 -2.02 -30.77
N GLY A 294 -21.71 -1.19 -30.08
CA GLY A 294 -21.45 0.22 -30.41
C GLY A 294 -20.95 0.44 -31.84
N PRO A 295 -19.94 -0.31 -32.33
CA PRO A 295 -19.45 -0.14 -33.69
C PRO A 295 -20.53 -0.39 -34.76
N VAL A 296 -21.37 -1.40 -34.56
CA VAL A 296 -22.46 -1.77 -35.50
C VAL A 296 -23.54 -0.70 -35.49
N ARG A 297 -23.94 -0.21 -34.31
CA ARG A 297 -24.91 0.90 -34.19
C ARG A 297 -24.41 2.18 -34.87
N ARG A 298 -23.13 2.50 -34.72
CA ARG A 298 -22.54 3.69 -35.32
C ARG A 298 -22.44 3.58 -36.84
N LYS A 299 -22.08 2.41 -37.38
CA LYS A 299 -22.18 2.13 -38.82
C LYS A 299 -23.61 2.33 -39.34
N GLN A 300 -24.60 1.79 -38.65
CA GLN A 300 -26.02 1.95 -39.01
C GLN A 300 -26.47 3.42 -38.96
N ALA A 301 -25.91 4.22 -38.05
CA ALA A 301 -26.15 5.66 -37.95
C ALA A 301 -25.41 6.50 -39.01
N GLY A 302 -24.64 5.86 -39.91
CA GLY A 302 -23.93 6.53 -40.99
C GLY A 302 -22.54 7.06 -40.63
N GLU A 303 -21.98 6.67 -39.48
CA GLU A 303 -20.60 7.00 -39.13
C GLU A 303 -19.63 6.24 -40.06
N ALA A 304 -18.65 6.96 -40.60
CA ALA A 304 -17.69 6.44 -41.58
C ALA A 304 -16.24 6.56 -41.12
N ASP A 305 -15.94 7.42 -40.14
CA ASP A 305 -14.60 7.54 -39.58
C ASP A 305 -14.27 6.30 -38.72
N PRO A 306 -13.23 5.51 -39.02
CA PRO A 306 -12.92 4.29 -38.29
C PRO A 306 -12.64 4.51 -36.79
N VAL A 307 -12.07 5.65 -36.41
CA VAL A 307 -11.81 5.97 -35.00
C VAL A 307 -13.11 6.30 -34.28
N ALA A 308 -13.96 7.13 -34.90
CA ALA A 308 -15.31 7.42 -34.42
C ALA A 308 -16.22 6.18 -34.43
N LEU A 309 -15.98 5.18 -35.30
CA LEU A 309 -16.64 3.86 -35.31
C LEU A 309 -16.18 2.92 -34.20
N LEU A 310 -15.03 3.18 -33.57
CA LEU A 310 -14.54 2.44 -32.40
C LEU A 310 -14.58 3.26 -31.09
N GLY A 311 -15.12 4.47 -31.16
CA GLY A 311 -15.63 5.23 -30.02
C GLY A 311 -14.56 6.13 -29.44
N GLY A 312 -13.53 6.41 -30.24
CA GLY A 312 -12.28 7.00 -29.76
C GLY A 312 -11.48 6.08 -28.84
N LEU A 313 -11.93 4.84 -28.58
CA LEU A 313 -11.26 3.89 -27.69
C LEU A 313 -9.96 3.34 -28.29
N ASN A 314 -9.81 3.40 -29.61
CA ASN A 314 -8.57 3.16 -30.32
C ASN A 314 -8.21 4.37 -31.19
N PRO A 315 -7.29 5.24 -30.74
CA PRO A 315 -6.98 6.48 -31.44
C PRO A 315 -6.04 6.29 -32.65
N ASP A 316 -5.46 5.09 -32.85
CA ASP A 316 -4.61 4.79 -34.01
C ASP A 316 -5.48 4.60 -35.27
N PRO A 317 -5.43 5.52 -36.26
CA PRO A 317 -6.30 5.44 -37.43
C PRO A 317 -6.03 4.21 -38.30
N ALA A 318 -4.76 3.80 -38.44
CA ALA A 318 -4.39 2.67 -39.30
C ALA A 318 -4.93 1.36 -38.72
N ARG A 319 -4.80 1.19 -37.40
CA ARG A 319 -5.36 0.05 -36.70
C ARG A 319 -6.89 0.10 -36.66
N ALA A 320 -7.47 1.29 -36.49
CA ALA A 320 -8.91 1.49 -36.45
C ALA A 320 -9.60 1.06 -37.75
N VAL A 321 -9.00 1.33 -38.93
CA VAL A 321 -9.51 0.86 -40.23
C VAL A 321 -9.69 -0.66 -40.24
N HIS A 322 -8.65 -1.41 -39.85
CA HIS A 322 -8.69 -2.87 -39.87
C HIS A 322 -9.73 -3.43 -38.89
N LEU A 323 -9.79 -2.86 -37.68
CA LEU A 323 -10.74 -3.29 -36.65
C LEU A 323 -12.19 -2.96 -37.00
N ALA A 324 -12.45 -1.75 -37.50
CA ALA A 324 -13.78 -1.33 -37.91
C ALA A 324 -14.34 -2.22 -39.02
N ALA A 325 -13.48 -2.76 -39.90
CA ALA A 325 -13.88 -3.69 -40.95
C ALA A 325 -14.38 -5.05 -40.44
N LEU A 326 -14.04 -5.44 -39.20
CA LEU A 326 -14.48 -6.71 -38.61
C LEU A 326 -15.94 -6.68 -38.13
N PHE A 327 -16.53 -5.49 -37.96
CA PHE A 327 -17.91 -5.36 -37.51
C PHE A 327 -18.88 -5.36 -38.70
N PRO A 328 -20.01 -6.06 -38.62
CA PRO A 328 -21.08 -5.91 -39.60
C PRO A 328 -21.69 -4.49 -39.54
N ASP A 329 -22.45 -4.11 -40.55
CA ASP A 329 -23.11 -2.81 -40.69
C ASP A 329 -24.60 -2.84 -40.34
N ALA A 330 -25.15 -4.01 -40.01
CA ALA A 330 -26.56 -4.21 -39.72
C ALA A 330 -26.80 -5.20 -38.56
N PHE A 331 -28.02 -5.14 -38.02
CA PHE A 331 -28.57 -6.11 -37.07
C PHE A 331 -29.48 -7.09 -37.79
N GLY A 332 -29.48 -8.35 -37.34
CA GLY A 332 -30.44 -9.36 -37.74
C GLY A 332 -31.76 -9.25 -36.97
N ASP A 333 -32.73 -10.10 -37.33
CA ASP A 333 -34.08 -10.11 -36.74
C ASP A 333 -34.09 -10.48 -35.24
N ASP A 334 -33.04 -11.14 -34.75
CA ASP A 334 -32.86 -11.50 -33.34
C ASP A 334 -32.28 -10.36 -32.49
N GLY A 335 -32.04 -9.19 -33.09
CA GLY A 335 -31.45 -8.02 -32.45
C GLY A 335 -29.95 -8.10 -32.24
N LEU A 336 -29.28 -9.13 -32.76
CA LEU A 336 -27.82 -9.24 -32.75
C LEU A 336 -27.21 -8.71 -34.05
N PRO A 337 -25.94 -8.27 -34.02
CA PRO A 337 -25.24 -7.95 -35.27
C PRO A 337 -25.22 -9.15 -36.23
N VAL A 338 -25.36 -8.88 -37.53
CA VAL A 338 -25.43 -9.96 -38.54
C VAL A 338 -24.21 -10.89 -38.44
N GLY A 339 -24.46 -12.19 -38.37
CA GLY A 339 -23.43 -13.23 -38.28
C GLY A 339 -22.98 -13.57 -36.85
N TRP A 340 -23.40 -12.81 -35.85
CA TRP A 340 -23.05 -13.06 -34.46
C TRP A 340 -23.88 -14.20 -33.88
N ARG A 341 -23.34 -14.86 -32.85
CA ARG A 341 -23.99 -15.98 -32.17
C ARG A 341 -23.92 -15.77 -30.67
N ARG A 342 -24.89 -16.34 -29.96
CA ARG A 342 -24.85 -16.48 -28.50
C ARG A 342 -23.89 -17.62 -28.15
N LEU A 343 -22.99 -17.36 -27.22
CA LEU A 343 -21.96 -18.26 -26.76
C LEU A 343 -22.16 -18.52 -25.26
N SER A 344 -22.15 -19.80 -24.91
CA SER A 344 -22.12 -20.21 -23.51
C SER A 344 -20.74 -20.00 -22.91
N LEU A 345 -20.64 -19.94 -21.57
CA LEU A 345 -19.32 -19.89 -20.93
C LEU A 345 -18.48 -21.11 -21.28
N ALA A 346 -19.11 -22.27 -21.44
CA ALA A 346 -18.46 -23.49 -21.88
C ALA A 346 -17.90 -23.39 -23.31
N ASP A 347 -18.40 -22.50 -24.17
CA ASP A 347 -17.88 -22.32 -25.53
C ASP A 347 -16.53 -21.60 -25.54
N ILE A 348 -16.29 -20.72 -24.56
CA ILE A 348 -15.11 -19.85 -24.51
C ILE A 348 -14.13 -20.16 -23.38
N ALA A 349 -14.55 -20.96 -22.37
CA ALA A 349 -13.73 -21.29 -21.22
C ALA A 349 -13.80 -22.79 -20.87
N VAL A 350 -12.73 -23.28 -20.24
CA VAL A 350 -12.68 -24.59 -19.59
C VAL A 350 -12.41 -24.40 -18.10
N GLN A 351 -13.19 -25.06 -17.26
CA GLN A 351 -12.93 -25.06 -15.82
C GLN A 351 -11.79 -26.04 -15.50
N GLY A 352 -10.71 -25.50 -14.93
CA GLY A 352 -9.65 -26.28 -14.31
C GLY A 352 -10.20 -27.14 -13.17
N LYS A 353 -9.86 -28.44 -13.21
CA LYS A 353 -10.18 -29.41 -12.18
C LYS A 353 -8.89 -29.89 -11.51
N GLY A 354 -9.01 -30.41 -10.30
CA GLY A 354 -7.89 -30.95 -9.55
C GLY A 354 -7.96 -30.60 -8.08
N SER A 355 -7.18 -31.32 -7.29
CA SER A 355 -7.04 -31.12 -5.85
C SER A 355 -5.57 -31.30 -5.48
N VAL A 356 -4.98 -30.26 -4.91
CA VAL A 356 -3.66 -30.30 -4.30
C VAL A 356 -3.87 -30.37 -2.79
N ASN A 357 -3.19 -31.30 -2.12
CA ASN A 357 -3.09 -31.33 -0.66
C ASN A 357 -1.72 -30.75 -0.25
N PRO A 358 -1.66 -29.48 0.18
CA PRO A 358 -0.38 -28.82 0.47
C PRO A 358 0.39 -29.47 1.64
N LEU A 359 -0.31 -30.15 2.56
CA LEU A 359 0.32 -30.86 3.67
C LEU A 359 1.22 -32.02 3.22
N ARG A 360 1.07 -32.50 1.97
CA ARG A 360 1.99 -33.49 1.37
C ARG A 360 3.30 -32.87 0.90
N GLN A 361 3.39 -31.54 0.85
CA GLN A 361 4.56 -30.77 0.43
C GLN A 361 4.81 -29.65 1.45
N PRO A 362 5.10 -29.98 2.72
CA PRO A 362 5.08 -29.02 3.83
C PRO A 362 6.09 -27.87 3.67
N GLU A 363 7.23 -28.15 3.03
CA GLU A 363 8.32 -27.19 2.80
C GLU A 363 8.15 -26.37 1.51
N THR A 364 7.20 -26.73 0.64
CA THR A 364 6.96 -25.99 -0.59
C THR A 364 6.25 -24.69 -0.25
N ILE A 365 6.81 -23.57 -0.72
CA ILE A 365 6.14 -22.27 -0.67
C ILE A 365 5.21 -22.16 -1.87
N PHE A 366 3.93 -21.98 -1.58
CA PHE A 366 2.89 -21.80 -2.58
C PHE A 366 2.51 -20.33 -2.71
N GLU A 367 2.25 -19.90 -3.94
CA GLU A 367 1.41 -18.73 -4.18
C GLU A 367 -0.05 -19.11 -3.97
N HIS A 368 -0.57 -18.69 -2.83
CA HIS A 368 -1.88 -19.06 -2.34
C HIS A 368 -2.91 -17.95 -2.60
N TYR A 369 -3.77 -18.19 -3.59
CA TYR A 369 -4.87 -17.31 -3.98
C TYR A 369 -6.10 -17.57 -3.11
N SER A 370 -6.22 -16.86 -1.99
CA SER A 370 -7.31 -17.01 -1.02
C SER A 370 -8.27 -15.82 -1.01
N LEU A 371 -9.52 -16.01 -0.58
CA LEU A 371 -10.49 -14.90 -0.51
C LEU A 371 -9.99 -13.74 0.38
N PRO A 372 -9.37 -13.98 1.56
CA PRO A 372 -8.78 -12.90 2.35
C PRO A 372 -7.66 -12.16 1.62
N ALA A 373 -6.81 -12.88 0.88
CA ALA A 373 -5.73 -12.29 0.11
C ALA A 373 -6.26 -11.41 -1.05
N PHE A 374 -7.37 -11.83 -1.68
CA PHE A 374 -8.09 -11.00 -2.65
C PHE A 374 -8.57 -9.69 -2.00
N ASP A 375 -9.24 -9.79 -0.86
CA ASP A 375 -9.84 -8.65 -0.15
C ASP A 375 -8.78 -7.71 0.46
N LYS A 376 -7.55 -8.18 0.68
CA LYS A 376 -6.43 -7.41 1.24
C LYS A 376 -5.53 -6.77 0.18
N GLY A 377 -5.94 -6.73 -1.09
CA GLY A 377 -5.19 -6.05 -2.15
C GLY A 377 -4.96 -6.84 -3.42
N GLN A 378 -5.58 -8.02 -3.56
CA GLN A 378 -5.42 -8.89 -4.74
C GLN A 378 -3.97 -9.33 -4.98
N GLU A 379 -3.24 -9.57 -3.90
CA GLU A 379 -1.88 -10.12 -3.89
C GLU A 379 -1.91 -11.53 -3.28
N PRO A 380 -1.35 -12.55 -3.95
CA PRO A 380 -1.33 -13.90 -3.41
C PRO A 380 -0.46 -13.97 -2.15
N ALA A 381 -0.87 -14.78 -1.17
CA ALA A 381 -0.05 -15.04 0.00
C ALA A 381 1.06 -16.05 -0.34
N MET A 382 2.26 -15.83 0.18
CA MET A 382 3.36 -16.80 0.09
C MET A 382 3.30 -17.73 1.31
N ASP A 383 2.58 -18.83 1.17
CA ASP A 383 2.27 -19.74 2.29
C ASP A 383 3.02 -21.07 2.13
N ALA A 384 3.70 -21.51 3.19
CA ALA A 384 4.28 -22.86 3.22
C ALA A 384 3.18 -23.92 3.25
N GLY A 385 3.38 -25.06 2.58
CA GLY A 385 2.40 -26.14 2.52
C GLY A 385 1.94 -26.64 3.90
N SER A 386 2.82 -26.59 4.90
CA SER A 386 2.54 -26.91 6.30
C SER A 386 1.50 -25.99 6.96
N SER A 387 1.37 -24.75 6.49
CA SER A 387 0.41 -23.76 7.01
C SER A 387 -0.99 -23.90 6.39
N ILE A 388 -1.10 -24.56 5.23
CA ILE A 388 -2.34 -24.67 4.46
C ILE A 388 -3.07 -25.96 4.80
N LYS A 389 -3.97 -25.88 5.79
CA LYS A 389 -4.66 -27.04 6.39
C LYS A 389 -5.82 -27.63 5.57
N SER A 390 -5.98 -27.23 4.32
CA SER A 390 -7.08 -27.70 3.48
C SER A 390 -6.64 -27.83 2.03
N ASN A 391 -7.32 -28.70 1.29
CA ASN A 391 -7.08 -28.89 -0.13
C ASN A 391 -7.29 -27.58 -0.92
N LYS A 392 -6.58 -27.48 -2.03
CA LYS A 392 -6.61 -26.33 -2.94
C LYS A 392 -6.76 -26.77 -4.38
N THR A 393 -7.17 -25.86 -5.23
CA THR A 393 -7.27 -26.10 -6.67
C THR A 393 -5.97 -25.62 -7.34
N PRO A 394 -5.33 -26.41 -8.21
CA PRO A 394 -4.14 -25.95 -8.92
C PRO A 394 -4.49 -24.80 -9.87
N VAL A 395 -3.58 -23.83 -9.99
CA VAL A 395 -3.74 -22.68 -10.90
C VAL A 395 -2.73 -22.84 -12.04
N PRO A 396 -3.16 -23.21 -13.26
CA PRO A 396 -2.28 -23.27 -14.41
C PRO A 396 -1.98 -21.87 -14.96
N GLN A 397 -0.93 -21.79 -15.77
CA GLN A 397 -0.59 -20.57 -16.50
C GLN A 397 -1.75 -20.09 -17.38
N GLY A 398 -1.97 -18.78 -17.45
CA GLY A 398 -3.04 -18.18 -18.24
C GLY A 398 -4.44 -18.32 -17.64
N ALA A 399 -4.57 -18.84 -16.42
CA ALA A 399 -5.86 -19.00 -15.76
C ALA A 399 -6.45 -17.69 -15.23
N ILE A 400 -7.76 -17.70 -14.98
CA ILE A 400 -8.50 -16.63 -14.29
C ILE A 400 -9.30 -17.26 -13.16
N LEU A 401 -9.31 -16.58 -12.02
CA LEU A 401 -10.03 -17.06 -10.84
C LEU A 401 -11.33 -16.28 -10.70
N LEU A 402 -12.45 -16.99 -10.64
CA LEU A 402 -13.76 -16.41 -10.39
C LEU A 402 -14.32 -16.98 -9.09
N SER A 403 -14.63 -16.14 -8.11
CA SER A 403 -15.21 -16.64 -6.86
C SER A 403 -16.64 -17.13 -7.08
N LYS A 404 -16.93 -18.36 -6.64
CA LYS A 404 -18.29 -18.91 -6.63
C LYS A 404 -19.08 -18.56 -5.36
N LEU A 405 -18.43 -17.95 -4.37
CA LEU A 405 -19.00 -17.65 -3.05
C LEU A 405 -19.48 -16.20 -3.01
N ASN A 406 -20.72 -15.98 -2.59
CA ASN A 406 -21.34 -14.67 -2.39
C ASN A 406 -21.07 -13.69 -3.56
N PRO A 407 -21.62 -13.96 -4.75
CA PRO A 407 -21.35 -13.20 -5.98
C PRO A 407 -21.81 -11.73 -5.92
N GLU A 408 -22.49 -11.31 -4.86
CA GLU A 408 -22.66 -9.89 -4.53
C GLU A 408 -21.30 -9.19 -4.48
N THR A 409 -20.30 -9.78 -3.83
CA THR A 409 -18.93 -9.25 -3.90
C THR A 409 -18.20 -9.90 -5.06
N LEU A 410 -18.08 -9.18 -6.17
CA LEU A 410 -17.46 -9.69 -7.39
C LEU A 410 -15.94 -9.82 -7.21
N ARG A 411 -15.45 -11.06 -7.10
CA ARG A 411 -14.02 -11.37 -6.99
C ARG A 411 -13.55 -12.10 -8.23
N VAL A 412 -12.86 -11.36 -9.10
CA VAL A 412 -12.19 -11.88 -10.30
C VAL A 412 -10.71 -11.61 -10.14
N TRP A 413 -9.91 -12.67 -10.06
CA TRP A 413 -8.46 -12.57 -9.94
C TRP A 413 -7.79 -12.92 -11.26
N LEU A 414 -6.85 -12.08 -11.66
CA LEU A 414 -5.88 -12.35 -12.71
C LEU A 414 -4.55 -12.78 -12.06
N PRO A 415 -4.25 -14.09 -11.93
CA PRO A 415 -2.95 -14.59 -11.46
C PRO A 415 -1.76 -14.07 -12.27
N ASN A 416 -0.57 -14.01 -11.69
CA ASN A 416 0.64 -13.80 -12.50
C ASN A 416 1.09 -15.11 -13.12
N ASP A 417 1.57 -15.09 -14.35
CA ASP A 417 2.18 -16.25 -15.00
C ASP A 417 3.65 -16.35 -14.56
N ARG A 418 3.88 -16.87 -13.34
CA ARG A 418 5.24 -17.07 -12.82
C ARG A 418 5.74 -18.48 -13.10
N VAL A 419 6.97 -18.55 -13.61
CA VAL A 419 7.67 -19.82 -13.84
C VAL A 419 8.32 -20.29 -12.53
N ASN A 420 8.31 -21.60 -12.26
CA ASN A 420 8.93 -22.24 -11.10
C ASN A 420 8.32 -21.91 -9.72
N VAL A 421 7.07 -21.42 -9.66
CA VAL A 421 6.34 -21.23 -8.40
C VAL A 421 5.07 -22.07 -8.44
N ALA A 422 4.83 -22.87 -7.40
CA ALA A 422 3.61 -23.66 -7.29
C ALA A 422 2.42 -22.75 -6.94
N GLN A 423 1.45 -22.64 -7.83
CA GLN A 423 0.29 -21.77 -7.66
C GLN A 423 -0.97 -22.58 -7.33
N ILE A 424 -1.64 -22.20 -6.25
CA ILE A 424 -2.87 -22.86 -5.80
C ILE A 424 -3.92 -21.84 -5.34
N ALA A 425 -5.18 -22.14 -5.57
CA ALA A 425 -6.29 -21.29 -5.15
C ALA A 425 -7.18 -21.97 -4.12
N SER A 426 -7.85 -21.15 -3.30
CA SER A 426 -9.00 -21.60 -2.50
C SER A 426 -9.98 -22.35 -3.39
N THR A 427 -10.61 -23.41 -2.86
CA THR A 427 -11.65 -24.18 -3.57
C THR A 427 -12.93 -23.37 -3.83
N GLU A 428 -13.03 -22.17 -3.24
CA GLU A 428 -14.08 -21.18 -3.53
C GLU A 428 -13.79 -20.32 -4.77
N PHE A 429 -12.57 -20.38 -5.32
CA PHE A 429 -12.26 -19.86 -6.65
C PHE A 429 -12.45 -20.96 -7.70
N LEU A 430 -13.25 -20.67 -8.71
CA LEU A 430 -13.30 -21.42 -9.95
C LEU A 430 -12.11 -21.00 -10.80
N VAL A 431 -11.26 -21.95 -11.15
CA VAL A 431 -10.12 -21.75 -12.03
C VAL A 431 -10.59 -21.95 -13.46
N PHE A 432 -10.55 -20.92 -14.30
CA PHE A 432 -10.90 -21.01 -15.71
C PHE A 432 -9.68 -20.76 -16.59
N ALA A 433 -9.54 -21.51 -17.67
CA ALA A 433 -8.62 -21.22 -18.76
C ALA A 433 -9.42 -20.92 -20.04
N PRO A 434 -8.92 -20.02 -20.91
CA PRO A 434 -9.57 -19.77 -22.20
C PRO A 434 -9.49 -21.02 -23.10
N LYS A 435 -10.55 -21.29 -23.85
CA LYS A 435 -10.51 -22.25 -24.97
C LYS A 435 -9.77 -21.65 -26.16
N ALA A 436 -9.36 -22.50 -27.10
CA ALA A 436 -8.74 -22.06 -28.35
C ALA A 436 -9.62 -21.01 -29.06
N GLY A 437 -9.01 -19.90 -29.48
CA GLY A 437 -9.71 -18.76 -30.11
C GLY A 437 -10.18 -17.69 -29.12
N ALA A 438 -10.46 -18.04 -27.86
CA ALA A 438 -10.69 -17.06 -26.81
C ALA A 438 -9.36 -16.62 -26.17
N SER A 439 -9.41 -15.56 -25.36
CA SER A 439 -8.25 -15.05 -24.64
C SER A 439 -8.52 -14.90 -23.16
N ARG A 440 -7.43 -14.82 -22.39
CA ARG A 440 -7.49 -14.49 -20.97
C ARG A 440 -8.07 -13.09 -20.75
N SER A 441 -7.69 -12.15 -21.61
CA SER A 441 -8.24 -10.79 -21.60
C SER A 441 -9.77 -10.75 -21.81
N LEU A 442 -10.31 -11.59 -22.69
CA LEU A 442 -11.76 -11.70 -22.94
C LEU A 442 -12.50 -12.20 -21.70
N LEU A 443 -12.02 -13.30 -21.11
CA LEU A 443 -12.64 -13.85 -19.91
C LEU A 443 -12.54 -12.90 -18.71
N PHE A 444 -11.40 -12.20 -18.56
CA PHE A 444 -11.24 -11.19 -17.51
C PHE A 444 -12.26 -10.06 -17.68
N ALA A 445 -12.42 -9.56 -18.90
CA ALA A 445 -13.35 -8.49 -19.19
C ALA A 445 -14.80 -8.92 -18.93
N LEU A 446 -15.20 -10.08 -19.46
CA LEU A 446 -16.51 -10.69 -19.25
C LEU A 446 -16.84 -10.87 -17.76
N PHE A 447 -15.93 -11.46 -16.98
CA PHE A 447 -16.21 -11.73 -15.56
C PHE A 447 -16.32 -10.48 -14.71
N ARG A 448 -15.77 -9.36 -15.16
CA ARG A 448 -15.82 -8.06 -14.50
C ARG A 448 -17.01 -7.21 -14.95
N ASP A 449 -17.73 -7.64 -15.97
CA ASP A 449 -18.89 -6.92 -16.50
C ASP A 449 -20.08 -6.96 -15.50
N PRO A 450 -20.80 -5.83 -15.32
CA PRO A 450 -21.98 -5.76 -14.45
C PRO A 450 -23.12 -6.72 -14.82
N ASP A 451 -23.33 -7.01 -16.10
CA ASP A 451 -24.41 -7.88 -16.57
C ASP A 451 -24.08 -9.35 -16.24
N PHE A 452 -22.81 -9.74 -16.38
CA PHE A 452 -22.31 -11.04 -15.90
C PHE A 452 -22.46 -11.20 -14.38
N ARG A 453 -22.18 -10.13 -13.61
CA ARG A 453 -22.41 -10.14 -12.15
C ARG A 453 -23.89 -10.33 -11.80
N THR A 454 -24.78 -9.66 -12.52
CA THR A 454 -26.24 -9.78 -12.33
C THR A 454 -26.71 -11.21 -12.64
N LEU A 455 -26.20 -11.80 -13.72
CA LEU A 455 -26.43 -13.20 -14.06
C LEU A 455 -25.98 -14.12 -12.92
N MET A 456 -24.75 -13.97 -12.43
CA MET A 456 -24.23 -14.79 -11.32
C MET A 456 -25.08 -14.69 -10.04
N GLN A 457 -25.58 -13.49 -9.71
CA GLN A 457 -26.46 -13.28 -8.56
C GLN A 457 -27.81 -13.98 -8.71
N GLY A 458 -28.34 -14.07 -9.92
CA GLY A 458 -29.57 -14.82 -10.21
C GLY A 458 -29.42 -16.35 -10.09
N MET A 459 -28.18 -16.85 -10.07
CA MET A 459 -27.88 -18.30 -10.03
C MET A 459 -27.58 -18.84 -8.64
N VAL A 460 -27.57 -17.99 -7.61
CA VAL A 460 -27.19 -18.43 -6.27
C VAL A 460 -28.17 -19.44 -5.69
N THR A 461 -27.62 -20.43 -5.01
CA THR A 461 -28.38 -21.38 -4.20
C THR A 461 -27.95 -21.24 -2.74
N GLY A 462 -28.91 -21.30 -1.81
CA GLY A 462 -28.66 -21.18 -0.36
C GLY A 462 -29.62 -20.22 0.36
N THR A 463 -29.99 -20.57 1.59
CA THR A 463 -31.02 -19.88 2.40
C THR A 463 -30.48 -18.71 3.24
N SER A 464 -29.15 -18.59 3.41
CA SER A 464 -28.51 -17.51 4.17
C SER A 464 -27.66 -16.61 3.27
N LYS A 465 -27.71 -15.29 3.51
CA LYS A 465 -26.97 -14.29 2.72
C LYS A 465 -25.43 -14.45 2.79
N SER A 466 -24.90 -15.22 3.75
CA SER A 466 -23.44 -15.32 3.99
C SER A 466 -22.75 -16.51 3.34
N HIS A 467 -23.48 -17.51 2.82
CA HIS A 467 -22.90 -18.71 2.20
C HIS A 467 -23.60 -19.12 0.91
N GLN A 468 -23.95 -18.14 0.08
CA GLN A 468 -24.53 -18.38 -1.23
C GLN A 468 -23.46 -18.86 -2.20
N ARG A 469 -23.77 -19.91 -2.96
CA ARG A 469 -22.85 -20.46 -3.96
C ARG A 469 -23.51 -20.67 -5.31
N ILE A 470 -22.70 -20.53 -6.35
CA ILE A 470 -23.07 -20.85 -7.73
C ILE A 470 -22.57 -22.24 -8.09
N SER A 471 -23.43 -23.00 -8.76
CA SER A 471 -23.10 -24.32 -9.32
C SER A 471 -22.21 -24.16 -10.56
N PRO A 472 -20.97 -24.69 -10.59
CA PRO A 472 -20.08 -24.53 -11.73
C PRO A 472 -20.62 -25.13 -13.05
N PRO A 473 -21.24 -26.34 -13.05
CA PRO A 473 -21.90 -26.85 -14.26
C PRO A 473 -23.02 -25.96 -14.76
N ALA A 474 -23.81 -25.36 -13.86
CA ALA A 474 -24.88 -24.45 -14.26
C ALA A 474 -24.32 -23.17 -14.88
N LEU A 475 -23.25 -22.61 -14.30
CA LEU A 475 -22.57 -21.42 -14.80
C LEU A 475 -21.96 -21.64 -16.19
N LEU A 476 -21.30 -22.79 -16.40
CA LEU A 476 -20.74 -23.17 -17.69
C LEU A 476 -21.79 -23.23 -18.81
N ALA A 477 -23.02 -23.61 -18.49
CA ALA A 477 -24.12 -23.73 -19.46
C ALA A 477 -24.82 -22.40 -19.81
N GLN A 478 -24.55 -21.30 -19.09
CA GLN A 478 -25.20 -20.01 -19.38
C GLN A 478 -24.66 -19.39 -20.66
N GLU A 479 -25.56 -18.78 -21.43
CA GLU A 479 -25.21 -17.82 -22.49
C GLU A 479 -24.66 -16.55 -21.82
N VAL A 480 -23.40 -16.21 -22.10
CA VAL A 480 -22.69 -15.12 -21.41
C VAL A 480 -22.17 -14.05 -22.37
N LEU A 481 -22.15 -14.34 -23.67
CA LEU A 481 -21.56 -13.46 -24.67
C LEU A 481 -22.30 -13.62 -26.00
N SER A 482 -22.60 -12.53 -26.68
CA SER A 482 -23.01 -12.55 -28.09
C SER A 482 -21.90 -11.94 -28.92
N ALA A 483 -21.29 -12.72 -29.81
CA ALA A 483 -20.13 -12.29 -30.58
C ALA A 483 -19.91 -13.11 -31.85
N ASP A 484 -19.17 -12.54 -32.79
CA ASP A 484 -18.38 -13.31 -33.75
C ASP A 484 -17.00 -13.62 -33.13
N GLN A 485 -16.61 -14.89 -33.11
CA GLN A 485 -15.32 -15.32 -32.57
C GLN A 485 -14.13 -14.74 -33.35
N ALA A 486 -14.32 -14.30 -34.60
CA ALA A 486 -13.30 -13.59 -35.38
C ALA A 486 -12.82 -12.29 -34.71
N LEU A 487 -13.63 -11.70 -33.82
CA LEU A 487 -13.27 -10.50 -33.06
C LEU A 487 -12.36 -10.79 -31.86
N PHE A 488 -12.26 -12.03 -31.40
CA PHE A 488 -11.53 -12.35 -30.17
C PHE A 488 -10.02 -12.03 -30.26
N PRO A 489 -9.30 -12.39 -31.34
CA PRO A 489 -7.89 -12.01 -31.48
C PRO A 489 -7.70 -10.49 -31.56
N ALA A 490 -8.61 -9.79 -32.25
CA ALA A 490 -8.60 -8.35 -32.37
C ALA A 490 -8.80 -7.66 -31.01
N PHE A 491 -9.77 -8.12 -30.23
CA PHE A 491 -10.01 -7.67 -28.86
C PHE A 491 -8.79 -7.93 -27.97
N ALA A 492 -8.27 -9.16 -27.98
CA ALA A 492 -7.10 -9.54 -27.19
C ALA A 492 -5.90 -8.65 -27.51
N SER A 493 -5.64 -8.37 -28.79
CA SER A 493 -4.53 -7.51 -29.20
C SER A 493 -4.59 -6.08 -28.62
N LEU A 494 -5.77 -5.59 -28.26
CA LEU A 494 -5.97 -4.29 -27.62
C LEU A 494 -5.85 -4.37 -26.10
N VAL A 495 -6.40 -5.43 -25.50
CA VAL A 495 -6.61 -5.51 -24.05
C VAL A 495 -5.51 -6.28 -23.32
N GLU A 496 -4.91 -7.31 -23.93
CA GLU A 496 -3.82 -8.09 -23.31
C GLU A 496 -2.68 -7.18 -22.82
N PRO A 497 -2.16 -6.21 -23.61
CA PRO A 497 -1.07 -5.35 -23.17
C PRO A 497 -1.45 -4.47 -21.96
N MET A 498 -2.72 -4.09 -21.83
CA MET A 498 -3.22 -3.35 -20.67
C MET A 498 -3.19 -4.22 -19.42
N LEU A 499 -3.60 -5.48 -19.53
CA LEU A 499 -3.58 -6.43 -18.43
C LEU A 499 -2.16 -6.84 -18.03
N GLU A 500 -1.25 -7.02 -18.99
CA GLU A 500 0.17 -7.26 -18.73
C GLU A 500 0.80 -6.09 -17.96
N ARG A 501 0.49 -4.84 -18.35
CA ARG A 501 0.95 -3.65 -17.63
C ARG A 501 0.38 -3.58 -16.21
N LEU A 502 -0.88 -3.97 -16.04
CA LEU A 502 -1.55 -4.06 -14.73
C LEU A 502 -0.90 -5.11 -13.82
N LEU A 503 -0.55 -6.28 -14.37
CA LEU A 503 0.15 -7.32 -13.63
C LEU A 503 1.58 -6.91 -13.23
N ALA A 504 2.31 -6.28 -14.17
CA ALA A 504 3.67 -5.79 -13.91
C ALA A 504 3.71 -4.72 -12.81
N SER A 505 2.77 -3.78 -12.81
CA SER A 505 2.68 -2.75 -11.77
C SER A 505 2.24 -3.29 -10.40
N ARG A 506 1.43 -4.37 -10.36
CA ARG A 506 1.13 -5.09 -9.11
C ARG A 506 2.39 -5.73 -8.52
N ALA A 507 3.20 -6.37 -9.37
CA ALA A 507 4.49 -6.91 -8.93
C ALA A 507 5.45 -5.80 -8.45
N GLU A 508 5.51 -4.67 -9.16
CA GLU A 508 6.30 -3.50 -8.73
C GLU A 508 5.81 -2.96 -7.37
N ASN A 509 4.49 -2.86 -7.16
CA ASN A 509 3.91 -2.42 -5.89
C ASN A 509 4.29 -3.33 -4.73
N GLN A 510 4.33 -4.65 -4.94
CA GLN A 510 4.77 -5.61 -3.94
C GLN A 510 6.22 -5.33 -3.54
N SER A 511 7.13 -5.20 -4.51
CA SER A 511 8.55 -4.92 -4.24
C SER A 511 8.77 -3.57 -3.56
N LEU A 512 8.00 -2.55 -3.93
CA LEU A 512 8.05 -1.23 -3.29
C LEU A 512 7.56 -1.31 -1.83
N ALA A 513 6.48 -2.04 -1.57
CA ALA A 513 5.95 -2.23 -0.22
C ALA A 513 6.94 -3.00 0.66
N GLU A 514 7.52 -4.09 0.14
CA GLU A 514 8.57 -4.86 0.83
C GLU A 514 9.80 -3.99 1.14
N THR A 515 10.22 -3.15 0.19
CA THR A 515 11.33 -2.21 0.38
C THR A 515 11.00 -1.18 1.46
N ARG A 516 9.81 -0.58 1.42
CA ARG A 516 9.35 0.37 2.45
C ARG A 516 9.32 -0.28 3.82
N ASP A 517 8.72 -1.46 3.93
CA ASP A 517 8.56 -2.17 5.21
C ASP A 517 9.91 -2.64 5.78
N TYR A 518 10.87 -2.94 4.91
CA TYR A 518 12.26 -3.19 5.28
C TYR A 518 12.97 -1.93 5.79
N LEU A 519 12.81 -0.79 5.11
CA LEU A 519 13.50 0.46 5.43
C LEU A 519 12.92 1.16 6.66
N LEU A 520 11.60 1.20 6.79
CA LEU A 520 10.88 1.95 7.82
C LEU A 520 11.45 1.73 9.24
N PRO A 521 11.55 0.50 9.79
CA PRO A 521 12.07 0.31 11.14
C PRO A 521 13.54 0.72 11.29
N ARG A 522 14.35 0.61 10.23
CA ARG A 522 15.79 0.96 10.24
C ARG A 522 16.03 2.46 10.17
N LEU A 523 15.20 3.17 9.40
CA LEU A 523 15.22 4.63 9.34
C LEU A 523 14.71 5.22 10.66
N MET A 524 13.65 4.64 11.24
CA MET A 524 13.08 5.08 12.52
C MET A 524 13.96 4.77 13.75
N SER A 525 14.97 3.92 13.61
CA SER A 525 15.95 3.61 14.65
C SER A 525 17.29 4.33 14.49
N GLY A 526 17.51 5.03 13.37
CA GLY A 526 18.81 5.58 12.98
C GLY A 526 19.84 4.50 12.61
N THR A 527 19.42 3.25 12.39
CA THR A 527 20.31 2.17 11.92
C THR A 527 20.73 2.39 10.46
N VAL A 528 19.84 2.99 9.66
CA VAL A 528 20.11 3.46 8.30
C VAL A 528 19.83 4.96 8.28
N ARG A 529 20.65 5.73 7.57
CA ARG A 529 20.48 7.18 7.39
C ARG A 529 20.24 7.50 5.91
N VAL A 530 19.54 8.60 5.66
CA VAL A 530 19.39 9.16 4.31
C VAL A 530 20.40 10.29 4.17
N VAL A 531 21.42 10.03 3.36
CA VAL A 531 22.50 10.99 3.08
C VAL A 531 21.97 12.05 2.10
N PRO A 532 22.31 13.34 2.27
CA PRO A 532 22.15 14.30 1.19
C PRO A 532 22.83 13.76 -0.07
N GLN A 533 22.15 13.80 -1.22
CA GLN A 533 22.88 13.70 -2.47
C GLN A 533 23.78 14.92 -2.54
N ASP A 534 25.10 14.72 -2.38
CA ASP A 534 26.06 15.73 -2.77
C ASP A 534 25.70 16.12 -4.21
N ARG A 535 25.43 17.40 -4.42
CA ARG A 535 25.43 17.95 -5.78
C ARG A 535 26.80 17.58 -6.33
N ALA A 536 26.85 16.63 -7.26
CA ALA A 536 28.04 16.38 -8.05
C ALA A 536 28.50 17.76 -8.55
N ALA A 537 29.62 18.22 -7.98
CA ALA A 537 30.25 19.48 -8.34
C ALA A 537 30.84 19.39 -9.74
#